data_AF-A0A3C1Z5F4-F1
#
_entry.id   AF-A0A3C1Z5F4-F1
#
_cell.length_a   1.000
_cell.length_b   1.000
_cell.length_c   1.000
_cell.angle_alpha   90.00
_cell.angle_beta   90.00
_cell.angle_gamma   90.00
#
_symmetry.space_group_name_H-M   'P 1'
#
loop_
_entity.id
_entity.type
_entity.pdbx_description
1 polymer ?
#
loop_
_entity_poly.entity_id
_entity_poly.type
_entity_poly.pdbx_seq_one_letter_code
_entity_poly.pdbx_strand_id
1 'polypeptide(L)'
;MHRSLTESLSAGIKVMGIAVIVAASSAVSTIIPDQALSAEPERGSGSTHELLMKAHEQLGIAIHYAELAVAPHQPGMGWHRAQTQRAINVVVGSSNPDFNKDVENPGDGHGVMKYLQEAHDAMKGCTPVNTCDAIESSLEYLRAAIQHGQQSLKEGNRAGLSQRQARIAGALLRAALGTRETESPTVGAMTYAIRGTEHMSDHK
;
A
#
# COMPACT_ATOMS: atom_id res chain seq x y z
N MET A 1 -49.58 -31.21 16.46
CA MET A 1 -50.55 -30.52 17.34
C MET A 1 -49.80 -29.95 18.54
N HIS A 2 -50.37 -28.91 19.18
CA HIS A 2 -49.97 -28.29 20.48
C HIS A 2 -49.64 -29.31 21.60
N ARG A 3 -49.03 -29.04 22.78
CA ARG A 3 -48.63 -27.84 23.59
C ARG A 3 -47.55 -28.34 24.62
N SER A 4 -46.90 -27.60 25.53
CA SER A 4 -46.90 -26.19 25.98
C SER A 4 -45.55 -25.81 26.64
N LEU A 5 -45.45 -24.57 27.14
CA LEU A 5 -44.44 -24.00 28.06
C LEU A 5 -44.57 -24.51 29.52
N THR A 6 -43.49 -24.38 30.32
CA THR A 6 -43.52 -23.69 31.63
C THR A 6 -42.14 -23.12 32.02
N GLU A 7 -42.14 -21.92 32.60
CA GLU A 7 -41.00 -21.26 33.26
C GLU A 7 -40.94 -21.63 34.76
N SER A 8 -39.82 -21.34 35.45
CA SER A 8 -39.87 -20.66 36.76
C SER A 8 -38.51 -20.09 37.19
N LEU A 9 -38.54 -18.88 37.78
CA LEU A 9 -37.44 -18.25 38.51
C LEU A 9 -37.56 -18.52 40.02
N SER A 10 -36.43 -18.60 40.72
CA SER A 10 -36.23 -18.10 42.10
C SER A 10 -34.71 -18.17 42.42
N ALA A 11 -33.94 -17.09 42.56
CA ALA A 11 -33.98 -15.98 43.52
C ALA A 11 -33.52 -16.36 44.95
N GLY A 12 -32.33 -15.87 45.35
CA GLY A 12 -31.74 -16.07 46.68
C GLY A 12 -30.59 -15.08 46.94
N ILE A 13 -30.89 -13.99 47.65
CA ILE A 13 -29.99 -12.83 47.89
C ILE A 13 -29.43 -12.86 49.33
N LYS A 14 -28.33 -12.12 49.58
CA LYS A 14 -27.84 -11.47 50.86
C LYS A 14 -26.44 -11.97 51.29
N VAL A 15 -25.50 -11.19 51.87
CA VAL A 15 -25.42 -9.82 52.47
C VAL A 15 -24.01 -9.25 52.07
N MET A 16 -23.85 -8.07 51.46
CA MET A 16 -23.67 -6.70 52.01
C MET A 16 -22.48 -6.47 52.98
N GLY A 17 -21.65 -5.45 52.70
CA GLY A 17 -20.58 -4.98 53.59
C GLY A 17 -19.84 -3.77 52.99
N ILE A 18 -20.10 -2.56 53.49
CA ILE A 18 -19.60 -1.29 52.95
C ILE A 18 -18.46 -0.76 53.82
N ALA A 19 -17.43 -0.18 53.19
CA ALA A 19 -16.59 0.84 53.82
C ALA A 19 -16.11 1.87 52.78
N VAL A 20 -16.37 3.16 53.05
CA VAL A 20 -15.87 4.31 52.28
C VAL A 20 -14.93 5.09 53.18
N ILE A 21 -13.75 5.46 52.68
CA ILE A 21 -12.92 6.52 53.27
C ILE A 21 -12.41 7.42 52.15
N VAL A 22 -12.63 8.73 52.31
CA VAL A 22 -12.09 9.80 51.49
C VAL A 22 -10.89 10.40 52.22
N ALA A 23 -9.77 10.60 51.52
CA ALA A 23 -8.72 11.53 51.93
C ALA A 23 -7.96 12.03 50.70
N ALA A 24 -7.97 13.35 50.49
CA ALA A 24 -7.08 14.00 49.53
C ALA A 24 -5.74 14.31 50.22
N SER A 25 -4.63 14.14 49.49
CA SER A 25 -3.31 14.63 49.90
C SER A 25 -2.56 15.18 48.70
N SER A 26 -2.45 16.51 48.65
CA SER A 26 -1.50 17.21 47.79
C SER A 26 -0.08 17.07 48.34
N ALA A 27 0.87 16.76 47.47
CA ALA A 27 2.30 16.78 47.80
C ALA A 27 3.05 17.52 46.70
N VAL A 28 3.55 18.71 47.03
CA VAL A 28 4.51 19.46 46.22
C VAL A 28 5.87 19.35 46.90
N SER A 29 6.87 18.78 46.23
CA SER A 29 8.21 19.36 46.05
C SER A 29 9.22 18.39 45.44
N THR A 30 9.73 18.77 44.26
CA THR A 30 11.13 18.70 43.81
C THR A 30 11.95 17.40 43.94
N ILE A 31 12.37 16.87 42.79
CA ILE A 31 13.79 16.64 42.41
C ILE A 31 13.86 16.77 40.88
N ILE A 32 14.89 17.45 40.36
CA ILE A 32 15.31 17.42 38.94
C ILE A 32 16.75 16.88 38.97
N PRO A 33 17.07 15.85 38.16
CA PRO A 33 17.90 16.11 36.99
C PRO A 33 17.40 15.42 35.72
N ASP A 34 17.40 16.19 34.65
CA ASP A 34 17.80 15.81 33.29
C ASP A 34 17.68 14.33 32.89
N GLN A 35 16.50 13.97 32.39
CA GLN A 35 16.44 13.17 31.17
C GLN A 35 15.65 13.94 30.13
N ALA A 36 16.36 14.65 29.27
CA ALA A 36 15.90 14.83 27.91
C ALA A 36 15.59 13.44 27.31
N LEU A 37 14.31 13.06 27.30
CA LEU A 37 13.80 12.24 26.22
C LEU A 37 13.92 13.10 24.95
N SER A 38 15.11 13.06 24.34
CA SER A 38 15.16 13.00 22.90
C SER A 38 14.24 11.86 22.49
N ALA A 39 13.01 12.21 22.11
CA ALA A 39 12.38 11.51 21.01
C ALA A 39 13.43 11.50 19.89
N GLU A 40 14.06 10.35 19.67
CA GLU A 40 14.70 10.11 18.40
C GLU A 40 13.65 10.48 17.34
N PRO A 41 13.93 11.40 16.41
CA PRO A 41 13.04 11.56 15.28
C PRO A 41 13.00 10.19 14.62
N GLU A 42 11.82 9.57 14.54
CA GLU A 42 11.63 8.36 13.75
C GLU A 42 12.30 8.61 12.41
N ARG A 43 13.25 7.73 12.03
CA ARG A 43 14.09 7.93 10.84
C ARG A 43 13.16 8.26 9.69
N GLY A 44 13.28 9.49 9.21
CA GLY A 44 12.14 10.23 8.68
C GLY A 44 11.32 9.40 7.70
N SER A 45 9.99 9.43 7.90
CA SER A 45 9.10 9.35 6.75
C SER A 45 9.65 10.34 5.71
N GLY A 46 10.10 9.81 4.57
CA GLY A 46 10.61 10.64 3.50
C GLY A 46 9.57 11.69 3.15
N SER A 47 10.00 12.84 2.64
CA SER A 47 9.06 13.80 2.07
C SER A 47 8.13 13.08 1.08
N THR A 48 6.88 13.53 0.96
CA THR A 48 5.92 12.95 0.00
C THR A 48 6.55 12.84 -1.39
N HIS A 49 7.35 13.82 -1.80
CA HIS A 49 8.12 13.80 -3.03
C HIS A 49 9.12 12.63 -3.11
N GLU A 50 9.94 12.38 -2.07
CA GLU A 50 10.84 11.22 -2.02
C GLU A 50 10.10 9.88 -2.08
N LEU A 51 8.96 9.75 -1.39
CA LEU A 51 8.12 8.55 -1.43
C LEU A 51 7.54 8.32 -2.84
N LEU A 52 7.09 9.38 -3.51
CA LEU A 52 6.60 9.31 -4.90
C LEU A 52 7.72 9.00 -5.89
N MET A 53 8.91 9.57 -5.71
CA MET A 53 10.08 9.25 -6.53
C MET A 53 10.52 7.79 -6.35
N LYS A 54 10.42 7.23 -5.14
CA LYS A 54 10.63 5.80 -4.89
C LYS A 54 9.56 4.93 -5.53
N ALA A 55 8.28 5.31 -5.44
CA ALA A 55 7.21 4.63 -6.16
C ALA A 55 7.47 4.59 -7.68
N HIS A 56 7.92 5.71 -8.26
CA HIS A 56 8.22 5.84 -9.69
C HIS A 56 9.44 5.02 -10.12
N GLU A 57 10.53 5.01 -9.34
CA GLU A 57 11.69 4.15 -9.55
C GLU A 57 11.28 2.67 -9.59
N GLN A 58 10.57 2.21 -8.56
CA GLN A 58 10.10 0.82 -8.48
C GLN A 58 9.07 0.48 -9.57
N LEU A 59 8.18 1.40 -9.95
CA LEU A 59 7.22 1.17 -11.02
C LEU A 59 7.91 1.04 -12.40
N GLY A 60 9.00 1.78 -12.63
CA GLY A 60 9.85 1.58 -13.81
C GLY A 60 10.41 0.16 -13.90
N ILE A 61 10.88 -0.41 -12.78
CA ILE A 61 11.31 -1.81 -12.69
C ILE A 61 10.14 -2.76 -13.00
N ALA A 62 8.97 -2.56 -12.38
CA ALA A 62 7.79 -3.39 -12.63
C ALA A 62 7.35 -3.39 -14.11
N ILE A 63 7.37 -2.23 -14.77
CA ILE A 63 7.04 -2.10 -16.19
C ILE A 63 8.04 -2.89 -17.05
N HIS A 64 9.34 -2.79 -16.78
CA HIS A 64 10.37 -3.53 -17.51
C HIS A 64 10.11 -5.05 -17.48
N TYR A 65 9.78 -5.60 -16.30
CA TYR A 65 9.45 -7.02 -16.20
C TYR A 65 8.11 -7.39 -16.85
N ALA A 66 7.12 -6.51 -16.83
CA ALA A 66 5.87 -6.72 -17.58
C ALA A 66 6.09 -6.70 -19.11
N GLU A 67 7.05 -5.92 -19.61
CA GLU A 67 7.47 -5.96 -21.01
C GLU A 67 8.18 -7.27 -21.37
N LEU A 68 9.15 -7.70 -20.55
CA LEU A 68 9.83 -8.98 -20.74
C LEU A 68 8.86 -10.17 -20.71
N ALA A 69 7.76 -10.09 -19.96
CA ALA A 69 6.72 -11.11 -19.94
C ALA A 69 6.00 -11.29 -21.29
N VAL A 70 5.86 -10.22 -22.07
CA VAL A 70 5.11 -10.22 -23.35
C VAL A 70 6.00 -10.14 -24.60
N ALA A 71 7.31 -10.02 -24.40
CA ALA A 71 8.33 -10.05 -25.44
C ALA A 71 8.34 -11.37 -26.25
N PRO A 72 8.97 -11.39 -27.44
CA PRO A 72 9.18 -12.62 -28.21
C PRO A 72 9.81 -13.72 -27.35
N HIS A 73 9.34 -14.96 -27.55
CA HIS A 73 9.58 -16.07 -26.62
C HIS A 73 11.07 -16.39 -26.48
N GLN A 74 11.65 -16.11 -25.30
CA GLN A 74 12.99 -16.60 -24.97
C GLN A 74 12.93 -18.10 -24.63
N PRO A 75 13.96 -18.89 -24.98
CA PRO A 75 13.97 -20.33 -24.77
C PRO A 75 14.00 -20.66 -23.27
N GLY A 76 12.88 -21.16 -22.74
CA GLY A 76 12.78 -21.61 -21.36
C GLY A 76 11.33 -21.81 -20.91
N MET A 77 11.03 -22.97 -20.33
CA MET A 77 9.70 -23.23 -19.75
C MET A 77 9.44 -22.25 -18.60
N GLY A 78 8.35 -21.49 -18.71
CA GLY A 78 7.89 -20.59 -17.63
C GLY A 78 8.42 -19.16 -17.65
N TRP A 79 9.24 -18.74 -18.63
CA TRP A 79 9.72 -17.35 -18.78
C TRP A 79 8.62 -16.32 -18.52
N HIS A 80 7.51 -16.43 -19.28
CA HIS A 80 6.34 -15.57 -19.17
C HIS A 80 5.80 -15.45 -17.73
N ARG A 81 5.65 -16.58 -17.02
CA ARG A 81 5.15 -16.62 -15.64
C ARG A 81 6.14 -15.95 -14.68
N ALA A 82 7.43 -16.23 -14.82
CA ALA A 82 8.47 -15.65 -13.99
C ALA A 82 8.51 -14.12 -14.12
N GLN A 83 8.49 -13.58 -15.34
CA GLN A 83 8.53 -12.13 -15.55
C GLN A 83 7.23 -11.44 -15.10
N THR A 84 6.05 -12.03 -15.34
CA THR A 84 4.77 -11.52 -14.80
C THR A 84 4.77 -11.49 -13.27
N GLN A 85 5.25 -12.55 -12.61
CA GLN A 85 5.31 -12.57 -11.14
C GLN A 85 6.38 -11.63 -10.58
N ARG A 86 7.53 -11.44 -11.26
CA ARG A 86 8.52 -10.41 -10.91
C ARG A 86 7.91 -9.01 -10.92
N ALA A 87 7.16 -8.66 -11.97
CA ALA A 87 6.44 -7.39 -12.03
C ALA A 87 5.43 -7.23 -10.88
N ILE A 88 4.66 -8.27 -10.54
CA ILE A 88 3.74 -8.27 -9.39
C ILE A 88 4.52 -8.04 -8.08
N ASN A 89 5.59 -8.81 -7.84
CA ASN A 89 6.41 -8.75 -6.62
C ASN A 89 6.95 -7.33 -6.33
N VAL A 90 7.36 -6.59 -7.37
CA VAL A 90 7.81 -5.19 -7.25
C VAL A 90 6.65 -4.25 -6.89
N VAL A 91 5.46 -4.44 -7.46
CA VAL A 91 4.30 -3.57 -7.21
C VAL A 91 3.74 -3.78 -5.80
N VAL A 92 3.64 -5.04 -5.35
CA VAL A 92 2.96 -5.40 -4.11
C VAL A 92 3.85 -5.34 -2.86
N GLY A 93 5.15 -5.59 -3.01
CA GLY A 93 6.09 -5.64 -1.89
C GLY A 93 6.00 -6.93 -1.05
N SER A 94 7.05 -7.20 -0.28
CA SER A 94 7.23 -8.46 0.47
C SER A 94 6.19 -8.72 1.58
N SER A 95 5.51 -7.68 2.05
CA SER A 95 4.47 -7.77 3.09
C SER A 95 3.06 -8.06 2.56
N ASN A 96 2.87 -8.18 1.25
CA ASN A 96 1.55 -8.37 0.63
C ASN A 96 1.25 -9.86 0.34
N PRO A 97 0.02 -10.37 0.56
CA PRO A 97 -0.34 -11.77 0.25
C PRO A 97 -0.12 -12.21 -1.20
N ASP A 98 -0.12 -11.28 -2.16
CA ASP A 98 0.10 -11.54 -3.58
C ASP A 98 1.59 -11.69 -3.95
N PHE A 99 2.50 -11.46 -2.98
CA PHE A 99 3.94 -11.64 -3.12
C PHE A 99 4.32 -13.12 -3.17
N ASN A 100 5.04 -13.52 -4.21
CA ASN A 100 5.56 -14.87 -4.33
C ASN A 100 7.07 -14.88 -4.00
N LYS A 101 7.41 -15.37 -2.79
CA LYS A 101 8.78 -15.53 -2.30
C LYS A 101 9.65 -16.50 -3.12
N ASP A 102 9.04 -17.41 -3.88
CA ASP A 102 9.75 -18.41 -4.69
C ASP A 102 10.16 -17.83 -6.06
N VAL A 103 9.77 -16.58 -6.33
CA VAL A 103 10.21 -15.78 -7.47
C VAL A 103 10.98 -14.57 -6.96
N GLU A 104 12.15 -14.34 -7.54
CA GLU A 104 12.99 -13.17 -7.28
C GLU A 104 12.18 -11.86 -7.30
N ASN A 105 12.43 -10.98 -6.33
CA ASN A 105 11.96 -9.60 -6.40
C ASN A 105 13.12 -8.71 -6.89
N PRO A 106 13.04 -8.15 -8.11
CA PRO A 106 14.06 -7.24 -8.63
C PRO A 106 13.93 -5.81 -8.09
N GLY A 107 12.92 -5.53 -7.27
CA GLY A 107 12.74 -4.27 -6.56
C GLY A 107 13.30 -4.28 -5.14
N ASP A 108 13.10 -3.19 -4.39
CA ASP A 108 13.60 -3.03 -3.02
C ASP A 108 12.87 -3.86 -1.93
N GLY A 109 11.74 -4.48 -2.28
CA GLY A 109 10.95 -5.30 -1.36
C GLY A 109 9.87 -4.55 -0.57
N HIS A 110 9.80 -3.22 -0.65
CA HIS A 110 8.80 -2.41 0.06
C HIS A 110 7.46 -2.34 -0.70
N GLY A 111 7.52 -2.18 -2.02
CA GLY A 111 6.37 -2.23 -2.92
C GLY A 111 5.87 -0.86 -3.39
N VAL A 112 5.64 -0.69 -4.69
CA VAL A 112 5.12 0.56 -5.31
C VAL A 112 3.84 1.05 -4.62
N MET A 113 2.88 0.15 -4.38
CA MET A 113 1.61 0.52 -3.75
C MET A 113 1.79 1.02 -2.32
N LYS A 114 2.80 0.52 -1.60
CA LYS A 114 3.08 0.91 -0.22
C LYS A 114 3.69 2.31 -0.16
N TYR A 115 4.66 2.61 -1.04
CA TYR A 115 5.18 3.97 -1.20
C TYR A 115 4.09 4.99 -1.54
N LEU A 116 3.15 4.63 -2.43
CA LEU A 116 2.01 5.50 -2.76
C LEU A 116 1.07 5.71 -1.56
N GLN A 117 0.76 4.66 -0.79
CA GLN A 117 -0.07 4.80 0.40
C GLN A 117 0.61 5.67 1.47
N GLU A 118 1.90 5.46 1.72
CA GLU A 118 2.68 6.29 2.65
C GLU A 118 2.78 7.75 2.19
N ALA A 119 2.94 8.00 0.88
CA ALA A 119 2.91 9.35 0.32
C ALA A 119 1.54 10.02 0.50
N HIS A 120 0.45 9.29 0.27
CA HIS A 120 -0.91 9.75 0.49
C HIS A 120 -1.17 10.09 1.96
N ASP A 121 -0.81 9.18 2.87
CA ASP A 121 -1.03 9.35 4.31
C ASP A 121 -0.15 10.47 4.92
N ALA A 122 1.00 10.76 4.30
CA ALA A 122 1.85 11.89 4.65
C ALA A 122 1.24 13.26 4.27
N MET A 123 0.45 13.33 3.19
CA MET A 123 -0.26 14.55 2.75
C MET A 123 -1.54 14.83 3.57
N LYS A 124 -1.42 14.85 4.90
CA LYS A 124 -2.55 15.08 5.82
C LYS A 124 -3.37 16.33 5.44
N GLY A 125 -4.56 16.12 4.89
CA GLY A 125 -5.46 17.18 4.42
C GLY A 125 -5.55 17.35 2.88
N CYS A 126 -4.83 16.54 2.11
CA CYS A 126 -4.89 16.48 0.64
C CYS A 126 -4.79 17.84 -0.06
N THR A 127 -3.72 18.58 0.23
CA THR A 127 -3.37 19.83 -0.47
C THR A 127 -2.08 19.64 -1.27
N PRO A 128 -2.09 19.79 -2.61
CA PRO A 128 -3.23 20.04 -3.50
C PRO A 128 -4.11 18.79 -3.71
N VAL A 129 -5.44 18.95 -3.77
CA VAL A 129 -6.42 17.83 -3.91
C VAL A 129 -6.10 16.93 -5.09
N ASN A 130 -5.84 17.54 -6.26
CA ASN A 130 -5.46 16.83 -7.49
C ASN A 130 -4.23 15.91 -7.34
N THR A 131 -3.37 16.13 -6.33
CA THR A 131 -2.21 15.28 -6.03
C THR A 131 -2.64 14.01 -5.30
N CYS A 132 -3.60 14.09 -4.37
CA CYS A 132 -4.23 12.91 -3.77
C CYS A 132 -5.00 12.12 -4.83
N ASP A 133 -5.87 12.77 -5.61
CA ASP A 133 -6.64 12.14 -6.70
C ASP A 133 -5.73 11.36 -7.67
N ALA A 134 -4.52 11.87 -7.90
CA ALA A 134 -3.52 11.25 -8.75
C ALA A 134 -2.80 10.05 -8.10
N ILE A 135 -2.53 10.10 -6.79
CA ILE A 135 -2.05 8.91 -6.07
C ILE A 135 -3.14 7.83 -6.04
N GLU A 136 -4.40 8.19 -5.77
CA GLU A 136 -5.53 7.27 -5.78
C GLU A 136 -5.72 6.64 -7.18
N SER A 137 -5.71 7.44 -8.24
CA SER A 137 -5.77 6.96 -9.63
C SER A 137 -4.60 6.00 -9.96
N SER A 138 -3.39 6.31 -9.49
CA SER A 138 -2.24 5.39 -9.62
C SER A 138 -2.49 4.06 -8.91
N LEU A 139 -2.98 4.11 -7.66
CA LEU A 139 -3.30 2.92 -6.88
C LEU A 139 -4.39 2.06 -7.53
N GLU A 140 -5.41 2.66 -8.15
CA GLU A 140 -6.43 1.93 -8.91
C GLU A 140 -5.84 1.17 -10.10
N TYR A 141 -5.01 1.83 -10.92
CA TYR A 141 -4.33 1.17 -12.03
C TYR A 141 -3.40 0.05 -11.58
N LEU A 142 -2.68 0.22 -10.46
CA LEU A 142 -1.82 -0.83 -9.91
C LEU A 142 -2.64 -2.04 -9.42
N ARG A 143 -3.76 -1.82 -8.71
CA ARG A 143 -4.69 -2.89 -8.30
C ARG A 143 -5.22 -3.66 -9.51
N ALA A 144 -5.66 -2.97 -10.55
CA ALA A 144 -6.11 -3.59 -11.79
C ALA A 144 -4.97 -4.34 -12.50
N ALA A 145 -3.75 -3.79 -12.52
CA ALA A 145 -2.58 -4.44 -13.11
C ALA A 145 -2.25 -5.76 -12.40
N ILE A 146 -2.31 -5.81 -11.07
CA ILE A 146 -2.11 -7.04 -10.28
C ILE A 146 -3.18 -8.07 -10.63
N GLN A 147 -4.46 -7.68 -10.66
CA GLN A 147 -5.56 -8.59 -11.01
C GLN A 147 -5.35 -9.22 -12.39
N HIS A 148 -5.00 -8.42 -13.40
CA HIS A 148 -4.69 -8.91 -14.73
C HIS A 148 -3.40 -9.76 -14.76
N GLY A 149 -2.37 -9.39 -14.00
CA GLY A 149 -1.14 -10.19 -13.86
C GLY A 149 -1.41 -11.56 -13.24
N GLN A 150 -2.18 -11.63 -12.15
CA GLN A 150 -2.59 -12.89 -11.55
C GLN A 150 -3.46 -13.73 -12.49
N GLN A 151 -4.37 -13.10 -13.23
CA GLN A 151 -5.19 -13.81 -14.21
C GLN A 151 -4.33 -14.39 -15.34
N SER A 152 -3.30 -13.67 -15.78
CA SER A 152 -2.28 -14.19 -16.70
C SER A 152 -1.61 -15.46 -16.17
N LEU A 153 -1.14 -15.44 -14.91
CA LEU A 153 -0.49 -16.60 -14.28
C LEU A 153 -1.43 -17.83 -14.20
N LYS A 154 -2.67 -17.63 -13.76
CA LYS A 154 -3.74 -18.65 -13.70
C LYS A 154 -4.04 -19.21 -15.09
N GLU A 155 -4.07 -18.37 -16.12
CA GLU A 155 -4.34 -18.73 -17.50
C GLU A 155 -3.11 -19.29 -18.25
N GLY A 156 -1.93 -19.42 -17.63
CA GLY A 156 -0.65 -19.69 -18.31
C GLY A 156 -0.55 -20.95 -19.18
N ASN A 157 -1.51 -21.87 -19.12
CA ASN A 157 -1.61 -23.02 -20.04
C ASN A 157 -2.43 -22.70 -21.32
N ARG A 158 -3.03 -21.50 -21.41
CA ARG A 158 -3.85 -21.00 -22.53
C ARG A 158 -3.12 -19.81 -23.17
N ALA A 159 -2.16 -20.10 -24.04
CA ALA A 159 -1.17 -19.14 -24.54
C ALA A 159 -1.72 -17.76 -24.98
N GLY A 160 -2.85 -17.73 -25.69
CA GLY A 160 -3.45 -16.47 -26.16
C GLY A 160 -4.09 -15.61 -25.05
N LEU A 161 -4.71 -16.25 -24.04
CA LEU A 161 -5.37 -15.53 -22.94
C LEU A 161 -4.33 -15.02 -21.93
N SER A 162 -3.38 -15.88 -21.52
CA SER A 162 -2.28 -15.52 -20.62
C SER A 162 -1.51 -14.29 -21.10
N GLN A 163 -1.10 -14.27 -22.38
CA GLN A 163 -0.41 -13.12 -22.96
C GLN A 163 -1.28 -11.87 -23.03
N ARG A 164 -2.59 -12.01 -23.35
CA ARG A 164 -3.52 -10.87 -23.36
C ARG A 164 -3.61 -10.22 -21.99
N GLN A 165 -3.76 -11.02 -20.92
CA GLN A 165 -3.84 -10.50 -19.56
C GLN A 165 -2.54 -9.79 -19.13
N ALA A 166 -1.36 -10.36 -19.44
CA ALA A 166 -0.09 -9.71 -19.15
C ALA A 166 0.11 -8.39 -19.92
N ARG A 167 -0.36 -8.30 -21.17
CA ARG A 167 -0.35 -7.03 -21.93
C ARG A 167 -1.24 -5.98 -21.28
N ILE A 168 -2.42 -6.36 -20.78
CA ILE A 168 -3.31 -5.46 -20.05
C ILE A 168 -2.64 -5.00 -18.75
N ALA A 169 -2.05 -5.93 -17.98
CA ALA A 169 -1.29 -5.60 -16.77
C ALA A 169 -0.17 -4.57 -17.04
N GLY A 170 0.69 -4.85 -18.03
CA GLY A 170 1.77 -3.93 -18.42
C GLY A 170 1.29 -2.57 -18.96
N ALA A 171 0.12 -2.52 -19.60
CA ALA A 171 -0.49 -1.25 -20.02
C ALA A 171 -1.01 -0.44 -18.82
N LEU A 172 -1.62 -1.10 -17.83
CA LEU A 172 -2.09 -0.47 -16.59
C LEU A 172 -0.92 0.06 -15.73
N LEU A 173 0.20 -0.68 -15.64
CA LEU A 173 1.41 -0.18 -14.97
C LEU A 173 1.95 1.11 -15.64
N ARG A 174 1.94 1.20 -16.97
CA ARG A 174 2.29 2.45 -17.68
C ARG A 174 1.28 3.57 -17.43
N ALA A 175 -0.01 3.26 -17.36
CA ALA A 175 -1.06 4.25 -17.08
C ALA A 175 -0.91 4.85 -15.67
N ALA A 176 -0.53 4.03 -14.69
CA ALA A 176 -0.17 4.48 -13.34
C ALA A 176 1.05 5.42 -13.35
N LEU A 177 2.13 5.06 -14.07
CA LEU A 177 3.36 5.85 -14.15
C LEU A 177 3.13 7.20 -14.84
N GLY A 178 2.58 7.16 -16.05
CA GLY A 178 2.39 8.32 -16.92
C GLY A 178 3.54 8.69 -17.83
N THR A 179 3.37 9.84 -18.48
CA THR A 179 4.40 10.53 -19.24
C THR A 179 4.65 11.91 -18.65
N ARG A 180 5.86 12.44 -18.82
CA ARG A 180 6.28 13.76 -18.34
C ARG A 180 5.35 14.91 -18.75
N GLU A 181 4.67 14.77 -19.88
CA GLU A 181 3.77 15.78 -20.46
C GLU A 181 2.32 15.64 -19.98
N THR A 182 1.96 14.65 -19.16
CA THR A 182 0.55 14.45 -18.81
C THR A 182 0.08 15.47 -17.77
N GLU A 183 -0.85 16.34 -18.14
CA GLU A 183 -1.44 17.39 -17.28
C GLU A 183 -2.64 16.92 -16.45
N SER A 184 -3.04 15.65 -16.58
CA SER A 184 -4.20 15.08 -15.89
C SER A 184 -3.81 14.41 -14.57
N PRO A 185 -4.64 14.51 -13.51
CA PRO A 185 -4.49 13.67 -12.33
C PRO A 185 -4.96 12.23 -12.57
N THR A 186 -5.76 11.94 -13.60
CA THR A 186 -6.26 10.58 -13.86
C THR A 186 -5.40 9.82 -14.87
N VAL A 187 -4.95 10.46 -15.95
CA VAL A 187 -3.99 9.83 -16.88
C VAL A 187 -2.58 10.20 -16.44
N GLY A 188 -1.69 9.21 -16.30
CA GLY A 188 -0.30 9.46 -15.94
C GLY A 188 -0.07 10.04 -14.55
N ALA A 189 -0.90 9.56 -13.64
CA ALA A 189 -1.17 10.15 -12.36
C ALA A 189 0.05 10.23 -11.41
N MET A 190 0.95 9.24 -11.43
CA MET A 190 2.16 9.28 -10.60
C MET A 190 3.11 10.42 -11.01
N THR A 191 3.29 10.63 -12.31
CA THR A 191 4.08 11.77 -12.81
C THR A 191 3.43 13.11 -12.46
N TYR A 192 2.09 13.20 -12.49
CA TYR A 192 1.37 14.39 -12.04
C TYR A 192 1.63 14.67 -10.56
N ALA A 193 1.52 13.66 -9.70
CA ALA A 193 1.72 13.79 -8.26
C ALA A 193 3.17 14.21 -7.89
N ILE A 194 4.17 13.71 -8.61
CA ILE A 194 5.58 14.10 -8.43
C ILE A 194 5.74 15.60 -8.67
N ARG A 195 5.28 16.14 -9.81
CA ARG A 195 5.36 17.58 -10.09
C ARG A 195 4.55 18.42 -9.10
N GLY A 196 3.40 17.91 -8.63
CA GLY A 196 2.60 18.55 -7.58
C GLY A 196 3.35 18.71 -6.25
N THR A 197 4.33 17.84 -5.98
CA THR A 197 5.10 17.83 -4.73
C THR A 197 6.51 18.44 -4.85
N GLU A 198 7.05 18.61 -6.07
CA GLU A 198 8.34 19.28 -6.32
C GLU A 198 8.41 20.66 -5.62
N HIS A 199 7.37 21.48 -5.74
CA HIS A 199 7.31 22.82 -5.16
C HIS A 199 6.81 22.88 -3.70
N MET A 200 6.39 21.76 -3.11
CA MET A 200 5.94 21.74 -1.70
C MET A 200 7.11 21.76 -0.71
N SER A 201 8.33 21.46 -1.17
CA SER A 201 9.53 21.41 -0.31
C SER A 201 10.09 22.80 0.02
N ASP A 202 9.78 23.82 -0.78
CA ASP A 202 10.34 25.17 -0.67
C ASP A 202 9.60 26.09 0.33
N HIS A 203 8.64 25.55 1.09
CA HIS A 203 7.80 26.30 2.05
C HIS A 203 7.85 25.68 3.45
N LYS A 204 9.05 25.66 4.06
CA LYS A 204 9.29 25.36 5.47
C LYS A 204 10.00 26.52 6.17
#